data_AF-A0AA97I3H5-F1
#
_entry.id   AF-A0AA97I3H5-F1
#
_cell.length_a   1.000
_cell.length_b   1.000
_cell.length_c   1.000
_cell.angle_alpha   90.00
_cell.angle_beta   90.00
_cell.angle_gamma   90.00
#
_symmetry.space_group_name_H-M   'P 1'
#
loop_
_entity.id
_entity.type
_entity.pdbx_description
1 polymer ?
#
loop_
_entity_poly.entity_id
_entity_poly.type
_entity_poly.pdbx_seq_one_letter_code
_entity_poly.pdbx_strand_id
1 'polypeptide(L)'
;MTEENKEQGIIDIQKNFTPDWWTFVLLGLFAVLIGAVAYAFTPYFVAFSGYLIGIAVIIYSIINIIQGITSREGAGASAALIILGILGIIIGFFIVTSLLSTWLLVTYLIAIWAFMNGFSNLVMAFSGKAGTGYKILLIFAGIISVLLGIYVMMYPLVGTIIIIQVFSIFSMVWGIFLVATGISLRGKTSEEIAERMNLIPEEIVAEEESTKESAPKAEANEESSEPDTKETEEKDTKEN
;
A
#
# COMPACT_ATOMS: atom_id res chain seq x y z
N MET A 1 15.71 14.54 34.01
CA MET A 1 15.68 13.71 32.78
C MET A 1 15.48 14.69 31.64
N THR A 2 16.51 14.89 30.83
CA THR A 2 16.61 15.96 29.83
C THR A 2 15.79 15.64 28.59
N GLU A 3 15.21 16.65 27.94
CA GLU A 3 14.38 16.54 26.72
C GLU A 3 15.05 15.71 25.61
N GLU A 4 16.38 15.72 25.55
CA GLU A 4 17.21 14.90 24.64
C GLU A 4 16.97 13.38 24.79
N ASN A 5 16.73 12.90 26.00
CA ASN A 5 16.50 11.46 26.27
C ASN A 5 15.07 11.03 25.85
N LYS A 6 14.15 11.99 25.75
CA LYS A 6 12.77 11.76 25.31
C LYS A 6 12.67 11.74 23.78
N GLU A 7 13.44 12.58 23.09
CA GLU A 7 13.56 12.57 21.63
C GLU A 7 14.26 11.31 21.12
N GLN A 8 15.34 10.86 21.77
CA GLN A 8 16.00 9.59 21.43
C GLN A 8 15.06 8.39 21.59
N GLY A 9 14.23 8.37 22.64
CA GLY A 9 13.20 7.34 22.83
C GLY A 9 12.11 7.35 21.75
N ILE A 10 11.77 8.51 21.17
CA ILE A 10 10.80 8.61 20.06
C ILE A 10 11.42 8.17 18.73
N ILE A 11 12.72 8.41 18.52
CA ILE A 11 13.44 8.02 17.29
C ILE A 11 13.70 6.50 17.25
N ASP A 12 13.88 5.83 18.39
CA ASP A 12 14.06 4.37 18.43
C ASP A 12 12.75 3.59 18.16
N ILE A 13 11.58 4.16 18.47
CA ILE A 13 10.28 3.52 18.17
C ILE A 13 10.00 3.48 16.66
N GLN A 14 10.61 4.35 15.86
CA GLN A 14 10.40 4.44 14.41
C GLN A 14 11.28 3.48 13.58
N LYS A 15 12.36 2.91 14.14
CA LYS A 15 13.35 2.15 13.34
C LYS A 15 13.01 0.68 13.09
N ASN A 16 11.96 0.11 13.71
CA ASN A 16 11.68 -1.34 13.66
C ASN A 16 10.46 -1.78 12.82
N PHE A 17 9.94 -0.93 11.93
CA PHE A 17 8.85 -1.32 11.01
C PHE A 17 9.33 -1.64 9.59
N THR A 18 10.54 -2.18 9.42
CA THR A 18 10.82 -2.96 8.20
C THR A 18 10.38 -4.39 8.49
N PRO A 19 9.21 -4.83 7.98
CA PRO A 19 8.78 -6.20 8.20
C PRO A 19 9.86 -7.15 7.68
N ASP A 20 10.34 -8.03 8.56
CA ASP A 20 11.34 -9.02 8.22
C ASP A 20 10.89 -9.84 7.01
N TRP A 21 11.86 -10.30 6.22
CA TRP A 21 11.61 -11.17 5.06
C TRP A 21 10.71 -12.38 5.42
N TRP A 22 10.80 -12.84 6.66
CA TRP A 22 9.99 -13.94 7.20
C TRP A 22 8.51 -13.57 7.38
N THR A 23 8.18 -12.31 7.66
CA THR A 23 6.79 -11.83 7.74
C THR A 23 6.07 -12.01 6.40
N PHE A 24 6.74 -11.71 5.29
CA PHE A 24 6.18 -11.90 3.95
C PHE A 24 5.98 -13.38 3.61
N VAL A 25 6.94 -14.24 3.96
CA VAL A 25 6.82 -15.69 3.76
C VAL A 25 5.67 -16.26 4.58
N LEU A 26 5.58 -15.91 5.86
CA LEU A 26 4.55 -16.41 6.75
C LEU A 26 3.16 -15.93 6.29
N LEU A 27 3.02 -14.64 5.96
CA LEU A 27 1.76 -14.08 5.46
C LEU A 27 1.34 -14.71 4.14
N GLY A 28 2.30 -14.95 3.23
CA GLY A 28 2.04 -15.64 1.98
C GLY A 28 1.57 -17.08 2.18
N LEU A 29 2.20 -17.83 3.08
CA LEU A 29 1.78 -19.19 3.41
C LEU A 29 0.36 -19.21 4.01
N PHE A 30 0.05 -18.30 4.94
CA PHE A 30 -1.30 -18.16 5.48
C PHE A 30 -2.33 -17.81 4.40
N ALA A 31 -2.01 -16.89 3.48
CA ALA A 31 -2.89 -16.52 2.38
C ALA A 31 -3.20 -17.69 1.43
N VAL A 32 -2.21 -18.54 1.15
CA VAL A 32 -2.39 -19.77 0.37
C VAL A 32 -3.27 -20.78 1.10
N LEU A 33 -3.01 -21.02 2.39
CA LEU A 33 -3.78 -21.96 3.19
C LEU A 33 -5.25 -21.52 3.34
N ILE A 34 -5.48 -20.24 3.64
CA ILE A 34 -6.83 -19.69 3.75
C ILE A 34 -7.55 -19.79 2.41
N GLY A 35 -6.88 -19.47 1.30
CA GLY A 35 -7.43 -19.65 -0.04
C GLY A 35 -7.82 -21.11 -0.32
N ALA A 36 -6.97 -22.07 0.06
CA ALA A 36 -7.24 -23.50 -0.11
C ALA A 36 -8.45 -23.99 0.69
N VAL A 37 -8.54 -23.59 1.95
CA VAL A 37 -9.68 -23.92 2.80
C VAL A 37 -10.97 -23.26 2.26
N ALA A 38 -10.91 -22.00 1.85
CA ALA A 38 -12.05 -21.28 1.29
C ALA A 38 -12.56 -21.90 -0.02
N TYR A 39 -11.66 -22.40 -0.88
CA TYR A 39 -12.03 -23.08 -2.11
C TYR A 39 -12.62 -24.48 -1.86
N ALA A 40 -12.01 -25.27 -0.98
CA ALA A 40 -12.46 -26.64 -0.69
C ALA A 40 -13.79 -26.66 0.11
N PHE A 41 -13.98 -25.70 1.01
CA PHE A 41 -15.10 -25.64 1.93
C PHE A 41 -15.96 -24.38 1.70
N THR A 42 -16.24 -24.03 0.44
CA THR A 42 -16.93 -22.79 0.09
C THR A 42 -18.23 -22.55 0.88
N PRO A 43 -19.18 -23.51 1.03
CA PRO A 43 -20.42 -23.25 1.76
C PRO A 43 -20.19 -22.89 3.24
N TYR A 44 -19.22 -23.53 3.89
CA TYR A 44 -18.87 -23.25 5.28
C TYR A 44 -18.13 -21.92 5.41
N PHE A 45 -17.26 -21.60 4.45
CA PHE A 45 -16.55 -20.34 4.40
C PHE A 45 -17.50 -19.15 4.24
N VAL A 46 -18.55 -19.28 3.42
CA VAL A 46 -19.64 -18.28 3.30
C VAL A 46 -20.23 -17.97 4.68
N ALA A 47 -20.58 -19.02 5.44
CA ALA A 47 -21.20 -18.85 6.74
C ALA A 47 -20.21 -18.25 7.75
N PHE A 48 -19.02 -18.82 7.85
CA PHE A 48 -17.96 -18.35 8.74
C PHE A 48 -17.63 -16.87 8.52
N SER A 49 -17.39 -16.48 7.27
CA SER A 49 -17.09 -15.08 6.91
C SER A 49 -18.28 -14.15 7.15
N GLY A 50 -19.52 -14.60 6.89
CA GLY A 50 -20.72 -13.83 7.20
C GLY A 50 -20.84 -13.48 8.69
N TYR A 51 -20.57 -14.44 9.59
CA TYR A 51 -20.56 -14.18 11.04
C TYR A 51 -19.44 -13.22 11.45
N LEU A 52 -18.23 -13.41 10.93
CA LEU A 52 -17.11 -12.51 11.20
C LEU A 52 -17.42 -11.08 10.77
N ILE A 53 -17.95 -10.91 9.55
CA ILE A 53 -18.33 -9.59 9.02
C ILE A 53 -19.45 -8.98 9.86
N GLY A 54 -20.49 -9.75 10.20
CA GLY A 54 -21.60 -9.27 11.01
C GLY A 54 -21.15 -8.78 12.39
N ILE A 55 -20.32 -9.56 13.09
CA ILE A 55 -19.75 -9.17 14.39
C ILE A 55 -18.84 -7.94 14.24
N ALA A 56 -17.97 -7.92 13.23
CA ALA A 56 -17.09 -6.78 12.97
C ALA A 56 -17.88 -5.49 12.69
N VAL A 57 -18.97 -5.57 11.92
CA VAL A 57 -19.87 -4.44 11.66
C VAL A 57 -20.51 -3.94 12.95
N ILE A 58 -20.95 -4.84 13.84
CA ILE A 58 -21.50 -4.43 15.15
C ILE A 58 -20.44 -3.70 15.98
N ILE A 59 -19.23 -4.23 16.07
CA ILE A 59 -18.12 -3.60 16.81
C ILE A 59 -17.80 -2.22 16.23
N TYR A 60 -17.63 -2.14 14.91
CA TYR A 60 -17.37 -0.88 14.21
C TYR A 60 -18.49 0.15 14.45
N SER A 61 -19.73 -0.31 14.49
CA SER A 61 -20.90 0.54 14.73
C SER A 61 -20.93 1.09 16.15
N ILE A 62 -20.57 0.27 17.16
CA ILE A 62 -20.42 0.73 18.55
C ILE A 62 -19.33 1.79 18.64
N ILE A 63 -18.19 1.58 17.97
CA ILE A 63 -17.10 2.56 17.93
C ILE A 63 -17.57 3.88 17.31
N ASN A 64 -18.38 3.86 16.24
CA ASN A 64 -18.95 5.08 15.66
C ASN A 64 -19.89 5.83 16.62
N ILE A 65 -20.69 5.12 17.41
CA ILE A 65 -21.54 5.75 18.43
C ILE A 65 -20.66 6.44 19.49
N ILE A 66 -19.63 5.75 19.98
CA ILE A 66 -18.70 6.31 20.99
C ILE A 66 -18.00 7.55 20.44
N GLN A 67 -17.51 7.49 19.20
CA GLN A 67 -16.89 8.63 18.52
C GLN A 67 -17.88 9.77 18.34
N GLY A 68 -19.13 9.49 17.95
CA GLY A 68 -20.16 10.50 17.80
C GLY A 68 -20.50 11.22 19.11
N ILE A 69 -20.54 10.49 20.24
CA ILE A 69 -20.78 11.07 21.58
C ILE A 69 -19.56 11.88 22.08
N THR A 70 -18.35 11.44 21.75
CA THR A 70 -17.09 12.05 22.22
C THR A 70 -16.60 13.16 21.29
N SER A 71 -17.14 13.25 20.07
CA SER A 71 -16.70 14.20 19.04
C SER A 71 -16.97 15.65 19.45
N ARG A 72 -15.96 16.50 19.25
CA ARG A 72 -16.03 17.95 19.46
C ARG A 72 -16.24 18.72 18.15
N GLU A 73 -16.35 18.01 17.03
CA GLU A 73 -16.30 18.57 15.67
C GLU A 73 -17.65 19.13 15.17
N GLY A 74 -18.52 19.56 16.08
CA GLY A 74 -19.82 20.15 15.77
C GLY A 74 -20.98 19.16 15.77
N ALA A 75 -22.18 19.65 16.08
CA ALA A 75 -23.38 18.85 16.32
C ALA A 75 -23.82 17.99 15.12
N GLY A 76 -23.56 18.45 13.89
CA GLY A 76 -23.93 17.73 12.67
C GLY A 76 -23.12 16.45 12.45
N ALA A 77 -21.79 16.54 12.59
CA ALA A 77 -20.89 15.40 12.40
C ALA A 77 -21.08 14.34 13.49
N SER A 78 -21.23 14.77 14.74
CA SER A 78 -21.52 13.90 15.88
C SER A 78 -22.86 13.18 15.74
N ALA A 79 -23.93 13.89 15.35
CA ALA A 79 -25.22 13.27 15.07
C ALA A 79 -25.15 12.25 13.92
N ALA A 80 -24.43 12.56 12.84
CA ALA A 80 -24.27 11.65 11.71
C ALA A 80 -23.57 10.34 12.12
N LEU A 81 -22.52 10.41 12.94
CA LEU A 81 -21.80 9.23 13.45
C LEU A 81 -22.68 8.35 14.34
N ILE A 82 -23.49 8.97 15.21
CA ILE A 82 -24.43 8.23 16.08
C ILE A 82 -25.49 7.52 15.23
N ILE A 83 -26.09 8.22 14.27
CA ILE A 83 -27.08 7.64 13.37
C ILE A 83 -26.46 6.49 12.57
N LEU A 84 -25.27 6.69 12.00
CA LEU A 84 -24.56 5.66 11.24
C LEU A 84 -24.25 4.43 12.09
N GLY A 85 -23.85 4.63 13.35
CA GLY A 85 -23.63 3.54 14.29
C GLY A 85 -24.91 2.79 14.65
N ILE A 86 -26.02 3.47 14.90
CA ILE A 86 -27.31 2.80 15.16
C ILE A 86 -27.74 1.97 13.93
N LEU A 87 -27.66 2.56 12.74
CA LEU A 87 -27.97 1.86 11.49
C LEU A 87 -27.06 0.65 11.28
N GLY A 88 -25.77 0.81 11.57
CA GLY A 88 -24.78 -0.25 11.46
C GLY A 88 -25.03 -1.41 12.44
N ILE A 89 -25.50 -1.15 13.66
CA ILE A 89 -25.91 -2.22 14.60
C ILE A 89 -27.08 -3.02 14.03
N ILE A 90 -28.10 -2.33 13.49
CA ILE A 90 -29.27 -2.99 12.89
C ILE A 90 -28.84 -3.86 11.70
N ILE A 91 -27.99 -3.32 10.84
CA ILE A 91 -27.44 -4.03 9.68
C ILE A 91 -26.60 -5.23 10.13
N GLY A 92 -25.69 -5.03 11.08
CA GLY A 92 -24.84 -6.10 11.62
C GLY A 92 -25.64 -7.25 12.23
N PHE A 93 -26.70 -6.92 12.98
CA PHE A 93 -27.63 -7.93 13.51
C PHE A 93 -28.38 -8.67 12.39
N PHE A 94 -28.82 -7.96 11.35
CA PHE A 94 -29.47 -8.58 10.19
C PHE A 94 -28.53 -9.53 9.43
N ILE A 95 -27.25 -9.16 9.31
CA ILE A 95 -26.22 -10.01 8.71
C ILE A 95 -26.08 -11.31 9.49
N VAL A 96 -25.92 -11.26 10.81
CA VAL A 96 -25.73 -12.44 11.66
C VAL A 96 -26.95 -13.36 11.65
N THR A 97 -28.16 -12.81 11.60
CA THR A 97 -29.41 -13.61 11.62
C THR A 97 -29.77 -14.21 10.26
N SER A 98 -29.48 -13.49 9.17
CA SER A 98 -29.89 -13.86 7.81
C SER A 98 -28.71 -13.85 6.83
N LEU A 99 -27.69 -14.64 7.14
CA LEU A 99 -26.46 -14.80 6.36
C LEU A 99 -26.72 -14.99 4.86
N LEU A 100 -27.68 -15.88 4.52
CA LEU A 100 -27.97 -16.20 3.13
C LEU A 100 -28.47 -14.96 2.38
N SER A 101 -29.41 -14.21 2.96
CA SER A 101 -29.94 -12.98 2.36
C SER A 101 -28.87 -11.91 2.16
N THR A 102 -27.93 -11.76 3.11
CA THR A 102 -26.81 -10.82 2.96
C THR A 102 -25.93 -11.20 1.76
N TRP A 103 -25.57 -12.47 1.63
CA TRP A 103 -24.73 -12.91 0.52
C TRP A 103 -25.43 -12.83 -0.84
N LEU A 104 -26.75 -13.07 -0.89
CA LEU A 104 -27.52 -12.79 -2.11
C LEU A 104 -27.48 -11.30 -2.47
N LEU A 105 -27.68 -10.41 -1.49
CA LEU A 105 -27.63 -8.97 -1.72
C LEU A 105 -26.27 -8.54 -2.27
N VAL A 106 -25.18 -8.98 -1.63
CA VAL A 106 -23.81 -8.72 -2.10
C VAL A 106 -23.60 -9.23 -3.51
N THR A 107 -24.07 -10.44 -3.81
CA THR A 107 -23.97 -11.04 -5.15
C THR A 107 -24.73 -10.21 -6.20
N TYR A 108 -25.93 -9.73 -5.88
CA TYR A 108 -26.67 -8.83 -6.78
C TYR A 108 -25.93 -7.52 -7.03
N LEU A 109 -25.38 -6.91 -5.98
CA LEU A 109 -24.58 -5.68 -6.11
C LEU A 109 -23.38 -5.91 -7.05
N ILE A 110 -22.66 -7.01 -6.86
CA ILE A 110 -21.52 -7.38 -7.70
C ILE A 110 -21.97 -7.66 -9.14
N ALA A 111 -23.10 -8.34 -9.34
CA ALA A 111 -23.63 -8.63 -10.67
C ALA A 111 -24.03 -7.37 -11.43
N ILE A 112 -24.68 -6.42 -10.76
CA ILE A 112 -25.04 -5.11 -11.35
C ILE A 112 -23.78 -4.35 -11.71
N TRP A 113 -22.79 -4.32 -10.82
CA TRP A 113 -21.50 -3.68 -11.10
C TRP A 113 -20.78 -4.32 -12.28
N ALA A 114 -20.73 -5.66 -12.36
CA ALA A 114 -20.13 -6.39 -13.47
C ALA A 114 -20.86 -6.13 -14.80
N PHE A 115 -22.19 -6.03 -14.76
CA PHE A 115 -22.99 -5.64 -15.92
C PHE A 115 -22.67 -4.22 -16.39
N MET A 116 -22.60 -3.24 -15.47
CA MET A 116 -22.25 -1.84 -15.79
C MET A 116 -20.84 -1.71 -16.38
N ASN A 117 -19.87 -2.44 -15.83
CA ASN A 117 -18.50 -2.47 -16.35
C ASN A 117 -18.42 -3.14 -17.72
N GLY A 118 -19.12 -4.27 -17.90
CA GLY A 118 -19.20 -4.95 -19.19
C GLY A 118 -19.80 -4.05 -20.28
N PHE A 119 -20.87 -3.35 -19.95
CA PHE A 119 -21.49 -2.38 -20.85
C PHE A 119 -20.55 -1.21 -21.16
N SER A 120 -19.89 -0.64 -20.14
CA SER A 120 -18.92 0.45 -20.34
C SER A 120 -17.75 0.03 -21.24
N ASN A 121 -17.22 -1.19 -21.06
CA ASN A 121 -16.16 -1.74 -21.92
C ASN A 121 -16.60 -1.86 -23.38
N LEU A 122 -17.86 -2.25 -23.60
CA LEU A 122 -18.44 -2.31 -24.94
C LEU A 122 -18.53 -0.92 -25.58
N VAL A 123 -19.01 0.08 -24.85
CA VAL A 123 -19.09 1.47 -25.31
C VAL A 123 -17.69 2.05 -25.60
N MET A 124 -16.71 1.77 -24.74
CA MET A 124 -15.32 2.20 -24.94
C MET A 124 -14.68 1.55 -26.17
N ALA A 125 -15.01 0.29 -26.48
CA ALA A 125 -14.49 -0.37 -27.67
C ALA A 125 -14.91 0.33 -28.97
N PHE A 126 -16.15 0.82 -29.01
CA PHE A 126 -16.70 1.54 -30.17
C PHE A 126 -16.31 3.02 -30.19
N SER A 127 -16.16 3.65 -29.03
CA SER A 127 -15.87 5.09 -28.91
C SER A 127 -14.38 5.44 -28.86
N GLY A 128 -13.52 4.47 -28.51
CA GLY A 128 -12.09 4.69 -28.30
C GLY A 128 -11.28 4.74 -29.61
N LYS A 129 -10.25 5.60 -29.64
CA LYS A 129 -9.19 5.60 -30.68
C LYS A 129 -8.09 4.56 -30.43
N ALA A 130 -8.37 3.56 -29.59
CA ALA A 130 -7.38 2.55 -29.22
C ALA A 130 -7.03 1.62 -30.40
N GLY A 131 -5.85 1.01 -30.35
CA GLY A 131 -5.40 0.07 -31.38
C GLY A 131 -6.36 -1.12 -31.57
N THR A 132 -6.40 -1.68 -32.78
CA THR A 132 -7.30 -2.78 -33.17
C THR A 132 -7.25 -3.96 -32.18
N GLY A 133 -6.07 -4.37 -31.72
CA GLY A 133 -5.94 -5.46 -30.75
C GLY A 133 -6.64 -5.19 -29.41
N TYR A 134 -6.51 -3.97 -28.87
CA TYR A 134 -7.15 -3.58 -27.61
C TYR A 134 -8.68 -3.47 -27.77
N LYS A 135 -9.16 -3.00 -28.93
CA LYS A 135 -10.60 -2.97 -29.22
C LYS A 135 -11.22 -4.37 -29.20
N ILE A 136 -10.56 -5.35 -29.82
CA ILE A 136 -11.03 -6.74 -29.80
C ILE A 136 -11.10 -7.26 -28.36
N LEU A 137 -10.05 -7.03 -27.56
CA LEU A 137 -10.03 -7.44 -26.15
C LEU A 137 -11.18 -6.80 -25.35
N LEU A 138 -11.45 -5.52 -25.54
CA LEU A 138 -12.56 -4.82 -24.87
C LEU A 138 -13.93 -5.37 -25.28
N ILE A 139 -14.14 -5.71 -26.55
CA ILE A 139 -15.41 -6.30 -27.01
C ILE A 139 -15.63 -7.67 -26.35
N PHE A 140 -14.62 -8.54 -26.41
CA PHE A 140 -14.72 -9.87 -25.78
C PHE A 140 -14.93 -9.76 -24.27
N ALA A 141 -14.13 -8.93 -23.59
CA ALA A 141 -14.27 -8.71 -22.16
C ALA A 141 -15.65 -8.13 -21.80
N GLY A 142 -16.16 -7.18 -22.58
CA GLY A 142 -17.48 -6.59 -22.41
C GLY A 142 -18.60 -7.61 -22.53
N ILE A 143 -18.60 -8.42 -23.61
CA ILE A 143 -19.60 -9.47 -23.83
C ILE A 143 -19.57 -10.50 -22.70
N ILE A 144 -18.39 -10.99 -22.33
CA ILE A 144 -18.25 -11.98 -21.26
C ILE A 144 -18.78 -11.40 -19.94
N SER A 145 -18.42 -10.16 -19.61
CA SER A 145 -18.85 -9.51 -18.37
C SER A 145 -20.36 -9.26 -18.32
N VAL A 146 -20.99 -8.88 -19.43
CA VAL A 146 -22.45 -8.70 -19.51
C VAL A 146 -23.17 -10.04 -19.35
N LEU A 147 -22.73 -11.08 -20.07
CA LEU A 147 -23.32 -12.42 -19.97
C LEU A 147 -23.16 -13.00 -18.56
N LEU A 148 -21.99 -12.83 -17.96
CA LEU A 148 -21.72 -13.27 -16.60
C LEU A 148 -22.61 -12.52 -15.60
N GLY A 149 -22.75 -11.20 -15.74
CA GLY A 149 -23.64 -10.39 -14.89
C GLY A 149 -25.08 -10.88 -14.95
N ILE A 150 -25.63 -11.10 -16.16
CA ILE A 150 -26.99 -11.62 -16.35
C ILE A 150 -27.14 -13.03 -15.75
N TYR A 151 -26.16 -13.91 -16.01
CA TYR A 151 -26.18 -15.28 -15.50
C TYR A 151 -26.21 -15.31 -13.96
N VAL A 152 -25.38 -14.49 -13.31
CA VAL A 152 -25.34 -14.36 -11.85
C VAL A 152 -26.65 -13.80 -11.29
N MET A 153 -27.29 -12.84 -11.96
CA MET A 153 -28.60 -12.32 -11.53
C MET A 153 -29.70 -13.38 -11.59
N MET A 154 -29.64 -14.28 -12.57
CA MET A 154 -30.61 -15.37 -12.72
C MET A 154 -30.37 -16.51 -11.72
N TYR A 155 -29.09 -16.77 -11.37
CA TYR A 155 -28.70 -17.80 -10.41
C TYR A 155 -27.81 -17.24 -9.29
N PRO A 156 -28.37 -16.43 -8.37
CA PRO A 156 -27.58 -15.72 -7.36
C PRO A 156 -26.88 -16.66 -6.38
N LEU A 157 -27.46 -17.82 -6.08
CA LEU A 157 -26.83 -18.83 -5.21
C LEU A 157 -25.52 -19.35 -5.80
N VAL A 158 -25.50 -19.60 -7.11
CA VAL A 158 -24.31 -20.03 -7.83
C VAL A 158 -23.31 -18.87 -7.90
N GLY A 159 -23.80 -17.64 -8.09
CA GLY A 159 -23.01 -16.42 -8.05
C GLY A 159 -22.18 -16.28 -6.77
N THR A 160 -22.80 -16.45 -5.60
CA THR A 160 -22.10 -16.41 -4.30
C THR A 160 -20.93 -17.39 -4.26
N ILE A 161 -21.15 -18.62 -4.71
CA ILE A 161 -20.13 -19.68 -4.72
C ILE A 161 -18.98 -19.29 -5.66
N ILE A 162 -19.30 -18.84 -6.87
CA ILE A 162 -18.30 -18.43 -7.87
C ILE A 162 -17.45 -17.27 -7.32
N ILE A 163 -18.07 -16.25 -6.72
CA ILE A 163 -17.36 -15.10 -6.16
C ILE A 163 -16.33 -15.56 -5.13
N ILE A 164 -16.71 -16.48 -4.23
CA ILE A 164 -15.79 -16.99 -3.21
C ILE A 164 -14.71 -17.85 -3.83
N GLN A 165 -15.01 -18.67 -4.83
CA GLN A 165 -14.00 -19.47 -5.53
C GLN A 165 -12.97 -18.59 -6.24
N VAL A 166 -13.42 -17.55 -6.95
CA VAL A 166 -12.54 -16.57 -7.60
C VAL A 166 -11.68 -15.86 -6.56
N PHE A 167 -12.28 -15.39 -5.45
CA PHE A 167 -11.54 -14.78 -4.35
C PHE A 167 -10.50 -15.74 -3.75
N SER A 168 -10.85 -17.02 -3.59
CA SER A 168 -9.97 -18.05 -3.04
C SER A 168 -8.76 -18.30 -3.92
N ILE A 169 -8.97 -18.45 -5.24
CA ILE A 169 -7.89 -18.60 -6.22
C ILE A 169 -7.00 -17.36 -6.24
N PHE A 170 -7.60 -16.16 -6.23
CA PHE A 170 -6.86 -14.92 -6.17
C PHE A 170 -5.98 -14.84 -4.91
N SER A 171 -6.52 -15.21 -3.74
CA SER A 171 -5.78 -15.26 -2.48
C SER A 171 -4.59 -16.21 -2.53
N MET A 172 -4.74 -17.38 -3.16
CA MET A 172 -3.62 -18.32 -3.35
C MET A 172 -2.53 -17.72 -4.22
N VAL A 173 -2.90 -17.17 -5.38
CA VAL A 173 -1.95 -16.57 -6.31
C VAL A 173 -1.19 -15.43 -5.64
N TRP A 174 -1.90 -14.54 -4.96
CA TRP A 174 -1.32 -13.45 -4.19
C TRP A 174 -0.38 -13.97 -3.08
N GLY A 175 -0.81 -15.00 -2.35
CA GLY A 175 0.02 -15.64 -1.32
C GLY A 175 1.33 -16.20 -1.88
N ILE A 176 1.30 -16.84 -3.05
CA ILE A 176 2.51 -17.32 -3.74
C ILE A 176 3.45 -16.16 -4.07
N PHE A 177 2.92 -15.03 -4.57
CA PHE A 177 3.74 -13.83 -4.81
C PHE A 177 4.38 -13.28 -3.53
N LEU A 178 3.66 -13.30 -2.40
CA LEU A 178 4.21 -12.89 -1.10
C LEU A 178 5.33 -13.80 -0.63
N VAL A 179 5.16 -15.13 -0.76
CA VAL A 179 6.23 -16.08 -0.43
C VAL A 179 7.46 -15.83 -1.29
N ALA A 180 7.28 -15.65 -2.60
CA ALA A 180 8.38 -15.33 -3.52
C ALA A 180 9.10 -14.03 -3.12
N THR A 181 8.33 -12.97 -2.81
CA THR A 181 8.87 -11.68 -2.37
C THR A 181 9.66 -11.80 -1.06
N GLY A 182 9.14 -12.53 -0.08
CA GLY A 182 9.83 -12.78 1.18
C GLY A 182 11.15 -13.53 1.00
N ILE A 183 11.19 -14.53 0.10
CA ILE A 183 12.45 -15.22 -0.22
C ILE A 183 13.43 -14.29 -0.93
N SER A 184 12.96 -13.45 -1.87
CA SER A 184 13.83 -12.47 -2.56
C SER A 184 14.42 -11.42 -1.62
N LEU A 185 13.69 -11.01 -0.58
CA LEU A 185 14.17 -10.06 0.43
C LEU A 185 15.27 -10.65 1.33
N ARG A 186 15.30 -11.97 1.51
CA ARG A 186 16.35 -12.68 2.26
C ARG A 186 17.75 -12.54 1.65
N GLY A 187 17.85 -12.16 0.37
CA GLY A 187 19.12 -12.15 -0.38
C GLY A 187 19.76 -10.78 -0.62
N LYS A 188 19.11 -9.65 -0.30
CA LYS A 188 19.57 -8.32 -0.77
C LYS A 188 20.41 -7.50 0.21
N THR A 189 20.64 -7.96 1.43
CA THR A 189 21.19 -7.08 2.48
C THR A 189 22.69 -7.28 2.77
N SER A 190 23.37 -8.23 2.13
CA SER A 190 24.77 -8.55 2.50
C SER A 190 25.76 -8.51 1.32
N GLU A 191 25.40 -8.99 0.14
CA GLU A 191 26.34 -9.02 -1.00
C GLU A 191 26.53 -7.64 -1.64
N GLU A 192 25.47 -6.87 -1.87
CA GLU A 192 25.56 -5.58 -2.58
C GLU A 192 26.21 -4.47 -1.71
N ILE A 193 26.09 -4.56 -0.38
CA ILE A 193 26.77 -3.67 0.57
C ILE A 193 28.24 -4.09 0.76
N ALA A 194 28.53 -5.39 0.85
CA ALA A 194 29.91 -5.88 0.95
C ALA A 194 30.71 -5.65 -0.33
N GLU A 195 30.09 -5.77 -1.51
CA GLU A 195 30.72 -5.47 -2.79
C GLU A 195 31.00 -3.97 -2.93
N ARG A 196 30.05 -3.09 -2.59
CA ARG A 196 30.29 -1.63 -2.61
C ARG A 196 31.28 -1.14 -1.55
N MET A 197 31.40 -1.83 -0.40
CA MET A 197 32.40 -1.53 0.62
C MET A 197 33.79 -2.09 0.26
N ASN A 198 33.86 -3.21 -0.47
CA ASN A 198 35.10 -3.78 -1.01
C ASN A 198 35.58 -3.10 -2.31
N LEU A 199 34.71 -2.28 -2.92
CA LEU A 199 35.01 -1.43 -4.06
C LEU A 199 35.38 0.01 -3.66
N ILE A 200 35.57 0.31 -2.37
CA ILE A 200 36.43 1.45 -2.01
C ILE A 200 37.85 0.96 -2.32
N PRO A 201 38.45 1.36 -3.44
CA PRO A 201 39.76 0.85 -3.82
C PRO A 201 40.73 1.32 -2.74
N GLU A 202 41.63 0.43 -2.31
CA GLU A 202 42.78 0.74 -1.45
C GLU A 202 43.60 1.92 -2.03
N GLU A 203 43.43 2.22 -3.32
CA GLU A 203 43.91 3.39 -4.05
C GLU A 203 43.44 4.73 -3.44
N ILE A 204 42.20 4.86 -2.96
CA ILE A 204 41.69 6.11 -2.36
C ILE A 204 42.31 6.34 -0.96
N VAL A 205 42.65 5.27 -0.24
CA VAL A 205 43.35 5.35 1.06
C VAL A 205 44.84 5.66 0.85
N ALA A 206 45.45 5.12 -0.20
CA ALA A 206 46.85 5.39 -0.55
C ALA A 206 47.08 6.81 -1.11
N GLU A 207 46.10 7.38 -1.82
CA GLU A 207 46.22 8.72 -2.42
C GLU A 207 46.10 9.85 -1.37
N GLU A 208 45.38 9.60 -0.26
CA GLU A 208 45.30 10.55 0.87
C GLU A 208 46.54 10.52 1.79
N GLU A 209 47.29 9.42 1.83
CA GLU A 209 48.58 9.34 2.53
C GLU A 209 49.73 9.93 1.69
N SER A 210 49.76 9.69 0.37
CA SER A 210 50.78 10.21 -0.55
C SER A 210 50.83 11.75 -0.60
N THR A 211 49.71 12.43 -0.36
CA THR A 211 49.61 13.90 -0.45
C THR A 211 50.07 14.61 0.83
N LYS A 212 50.21 13.90 1.95
CA LYS A 212 50.69 14.48 3.22
C LYS A 212 52.20 14.42 3.39
N GLU A 213 52.91 13.54 2.66
CA GLU A 213 54.35 13.30 2.86
C GLU A 213 55.27 14.02 1.84
N SER A 214 54.76 14.48 0.70
CA SER A 214 55.57 15.06 -0.38
C SER A 214 55.56 16.59 -0.47
N ALA A 215 55.42 17.32 0.64
CA ALA A 215 55.59 18.78 0.64
C ALA A 215 56.99 19.20 1.13
N PRO A 216 57.99 19.41 0.24
CA PRO A 216 59.23 20.09 0.62
C PRO A 216 59.14 21.61 0.43
N LYS A 217 59.75 22.28 1.42
CA LYS A 217 59.97 23.71 1.63
C LYS A 217 60.80 24.41 0.53
N ALA A 218 60.54 25.72 0.39
CA ALA A 218 61.49 26.81 0.05
C ALA A 218 62.05 26.83 -1.40
N GLU A 219 62.40 27.94 -2.06
CA GLU A 219 62.38 29.39 -1.82
C GLU A 219 62.76 30.07 -3.17
N ALA A 220 62.24 31.28 -3.40
CA ALA A 220 62.85 32.49 -4.00
C ALA A 220 63.74 32.44 -5.28
N ASN A 221 63.37 33.20 -6.33
CA ASN A 221 63.90 34.57 -6.61
C ASN A 221 63.39 35.14 -7.96
N GLU A 222 62.79 36.35 -7.92
CA GLU A 222 63.22 37.59 -8.63
C GLU A 222 62.79 37.66 -10.11
N GLU A 223 62.27 38.73 -10.70
CA GLU A 223 62.01 40.14 -10.33
C GLU A 223 61.25 40.75 -11.55
N SER A 224 60.69 41.95 -11.39
CA SER A 224 60.27 42.89 -12.46
C SER A 224 58.90 42.64 -13.12
N SER A 225 57.86 43.31 -12.62
CA SER A 225 57.44 44.61 -13.18
C SER A 225 56.13 45.07 -12.55
N GLU A 226 56.18 46.11 -11.73
CA GLU A 226 55.05 47.01 -11.46
C GLU A 226 55.40 48.35 -12.12
N PRO A 227 54.42 49.08 -12.66
CA PRO A 227 53.99 50.26 -11.91
C PRO A 227 52.48 50.56 -11.97
N ASP A 228 51.96 51.04 -10.84
CA ASP A 228 51.10 52.23 -10.66
C ASP A 228 49.96 52.47 -11.69
N THR A 229 48.71 52.75 -11.33
CA THR A 229 48.33 53.81 -10.38
C THR A 229 46.79 53.84 -10.19
N LYS A 230 46.37 54.34 -9.01
CA LYS A 230 45.13 55.09 -8.67
C LYS A 230 43.90 54.32 -8.17
N GLU A 231 43.63 54.39 -6.85
CA GLU A 231 42.85 55.45 -6.14
C GLU A 231 41.34 55.26 -6.42
N THR A 232 40.40 55.15 -5.47
CA THR A 232 40.25 55.78 -4.14
C THR A 232 39.24 54.93 -3.35
N GLU A 233 39.53 54.44 -2.13
CA GLU A 233 39.08 54.98 -0.83
C GLU A 233 37.67 55.60 -0.80
N GLU A 234 36.80 55.08 0.10
CA GLU A 234 36.21 55.78 1.27
C GLU A 234 35.06 54.88 1.84
N LYS A 235 35.21 54.10 2.92
CA LYS A 235 35.33 54.40 4.36
C LYS A 235 34.02 54.83 5.05
N ASP A 236 33.69 54.10 6.12
CA ASP A 236 32.88 54.44 7.31
C ASP A 236 31.43 54.96 7.08
N THR A 237 30.41 54.53 7.83
CA THR A 237 30.23 54.94 9.23
C THR A 237 29.12 54.13 9.91
N LYS A 238 29.30 53.93 11.22
CA LYS A 238 28.34 53.46 12.23
C LYS A 238 27.17 54.46 12.46
N GLU A 239 26.29 54.10 13.39
CA GLU A 239 25.17 54.85 14.00
C GLU A 239 23.89 54.88 13.15
N ASN A 240 22.72 54.47 13.65
CA ASN A 240 22.13 54.55 14.99
C ASN A 240 21.32 53.29 15.35
#